data_AF-A0A2W5Y2D8-F1
#
_entry.id   AF-A0A2W5Y2D8-F1
#
_cell.length_a   1.000
_cell.length_b   1.000
_cell.length_c   1.000
_cell.angle_alpha   90.00
_cell.angle_beta   90.00
_cell.angle_gamma   90.00
#
_symmetry.space_group_name_H-M   'P 1'
#
loop_
_entity.id
_entity.type
_entity.pdbx_description
1 polymer ?
#
loop_
_entity_poly.entity_id
_entity_poly.type
_entity_poly.pdbx_seq_one_letter_code
_entity_poly.pdbx_strand_id
1 'polypeptide(L)' 'MAAATDQLLDEGGLSCRRVHHGYDLTTWRVIAAAVERGHDFRIGLEDTLLLPDGRLARDNLELIQAARSVLERAV' A
#
# COMPACT_ATOMS: atom_id res chain seq x y z
N MET A 1 -8.98 -5.51 -7.12
CA MET A 1 -9.68 -4.21 -7.28
C MET A 1 -8.70 -3.13 -7.73
N ALA A 2 -7.66 -2.79 -6.96
CA ALA A 2 -6.68 -1.77 -7.36
C ALA A 2 -6.08 -1.96 -8.77
N ALA A 3 -5.60 -3.16 -9.11
CA ALA A 3 -5.03 -3.43 -10.44
C ALA A 3 -6.02 -3.24 -11.62
N ALA A 4 -7.30 -3.56 -11.41
CA ALA A 4 -8.33 -3.34 -12.43
C ALA A 4 -8.64 -1.84 -12.58
N THR A 5 -8.59 -1.08 -11.49
CA THR A 5 -8.67 0.38 -11.51
C THR A 5 -7.48 0.98 -12.26
N ASP A 6 -6.25 0.55 -11.98
CA ASP A 6 -5.06 1.03 -12.69
C ASP A 6 -5.20 0.80 -14.19
N GLN A 7 -5.62 -0.41 -14.60
CA GLN A 7 -5.82 -0.74 -16.02
C GLN A 7 -6.85 0.18 -16.68
N LEU A 8 -8.00 0.44 -16.04
CA LEU A 8 -9.01 1.34 -16.60
C LEU A 8 -8.50 2.78 -16.72
N LEU A 9 -7.68 3.24 -15.77
CA LEU A 9 -7.05 4.56 -15.84
C LEU A 9 -6.02 4.64 -16.97
N ASP A 10 -5.24 3.57 -17.17
CA ASP A 10 -4.28 3.45 -18.27
C ASP A 10 -4.97 3.45 -19.63
N GLU A 11 -6.02 2.63 -19.79
CA GLU A 11 -6.86 2.58 -21.01
C GLU A 11 -7.52 3.94 -21.31
N GLY A 12 -7.87 4.69 -20.26
CA GLY A 12 -8.38 6.06 -20.35
C GLY A 12 -7.32 7.13 -20.63
N GLY A 13 -6.04 6.76 -20.76
CA GLY A 13 -4.93 7.69 -21.02
C GLY A 13 -4.58 8.61 -19.84
N LEU A 14 -4.99 8.26 -18.61
CA LEU A 14 -4.75 9.07 -17.42
C LEU A 14 -3.37 8.79 -16.82
N SER A 15 -2.45 9.73 -16.99
CA SER A 15 -1.05 9.64 -16.53
C SER A 15 -0.80 10.27 -15.16
N CYS A 16 -1.85 10.61 -14.40
CA CYS A 16 -1.68 11.18 -13.07
C CYS A 16 -1.03 10.17 -12.12
N ARG A 17 -0.29 10.69 -11.13
CA ARG A 17 0.29 9.90 -10.04
C ARG A 17 -0.84 9.23 -9.24
N ARG A 18 -0.66 7.96 -8.92
CA ARG A 18 -1.65 7.12 -8.24
C ARG A 18 -1.15 6.76 -6.85
N VAL A 19 -2.06 6.81 -5.89
CA VAL A 19 -1.85 6.37 -4.52
C VAL A 19 -2.78 5.21 -4.24
N HIS A 20 -2.23 4.06 -3.86
CA HIS A 20 -3.01 2.90 -3.45
C HIS A 20 -3.30 2.95 -1.94
N HIS A 21 -4.50 2.51 -1.57
CA HIS A 21 -4.98 2.47 -0.19
C HIS A 21 -5.68 1.14 0.05
N GLY A 22 -5.38 0.48 1.16
CA GLY A 22 -6.01 -0.77 1.58
C GLY A 22 -6.62 -0.64 2.97
N TYR A 23 -7.33 -1.69 3.40
CA TYR A 23 -8.00 -1.70 4.70
C TYR A 23 -7.70 -2.99 5.48
N ASP A 24 -7.55 -2.87 6.80
CA ASP A 24 -7.21 -3.96 7.73
C ASP A 24 -6.00 -4.80 7.27
N LEU A 25 -6.12 -6.13 7.28
CA LEU A 25 -5.06 -7.05 6.85
C LEU A 25 -4.73 -6.93 5.36
N THR A 26 -5.66 -6.41 4.55
CA THR A 26 -5.43 -6.29 3.10
C THR A 26 -4.50 -5.13 2.75
N THR A 27 -4.30 -4.18 3.67
CA THR A 27 -3.40 -3.03 3.52
C THR A 27 -2.00 -3.44 3.07
N TRP A 28 -1.42 -4.49 3.66
CA TRP A 28 -0.08 -4.94 3.30
C TRP A 28 0.01 -5.54 1.89
N ARG A 29 -1.03 -6.26 1.45
CA ARG A 29 -1.10 -6.78 0.07
C ARG A 29 -1.27 -5.67 -0.96
N VAL A 30 -2.01 -4.61 -0.60
CA VAL A 30 -2.17 -3.42 -1.44
C VAL A 30 -0.86 -2.65 -1.55
N ILE A 31 -0.14 -2.44 -0.45
CA ILE A 31 1.18 -1.78 -0.46
C ILE A 31 2.16 -2.55 -1.34
N ALA A 32 2.26 -3.88 -1.18
CA ALA A 32 3.14 -4.70 -2.02
C ALA A 32 2.81 -4.54 -3.52
N ALA A 33 1.52 -4.60 -3.87
CA ALA A 33 1.08 -4.43 -5.25
C ALA A 33 1.36 -3.02 -5.81
N ALA A 34 1.27 -1.97 -4.98
CA ALA A 34 1.59 -0.60 -5.35
C ALA A 34 3.09 -0.46 -5.64
N VAL A 35 3.93 -1.01 -4.77
CA VAL A 35 5.40 -1.00 -4.92
C VAL A 35 5.82 -1.72 -6.21
N GLU A 36 5.28 -2.92 -6.48
CA GLU A 36 5.55 -3.67 -7.72
C GLU A 36 5.19 -2.89 -8.99
N ARG A 37 4.21 -1.97 -8.92
CA ARG A 37 3.73 -1.15 -10.04
C ARG A 37 4.39 0.23 -10.10
N GLY A 38 5.26 0.57 -9.14
CA GLY A 38 5.84 1.90 -9.02
C GLY A 38 4.80 2.98 -8.67
N HIS A 39 3.70 2.61 -8.01
CA HIS A 39 2.69 3.53 -7.49
C HIS A 39 2.99 3.90 -6.04
N ASP A 40 2.56 5.10 -5.63
CA ASP A 40 2.62 5.50 -4.24
C ASP A 40 1.56 4.72 -3.43
N PHE A 41 1.69 4.74 -2.11
CA PHE A 41 0.70 4.12 -1.22
C PHE A 41 0.51 4.94 0.06
N ARG A 42 -0.61 4.70 0.72
CA ARG A 42 -0.96 5.26 2.02
C ARG A 42 -0.85 4.20 3.11
N ILE A 43 -0.37 4.60 4.30
CA ILE A 43 -0.39 3.78 5.51
C ILE A 43 -0.65 4.65 6.74
N GLY A 44 -1.44 4.14 7.68
CA GLY A 44 -1.66 4.69 9.00
C GLY A 44 -2.68 3.86 9.80
N LEU A 45 -2.89 4.23 11.07
CA LEU A 45 -3.83 3.55 11.97
C LEU A 45 -5.29 3.58 11.49
N GLU A 46 -5.64 4.53 10.62
CA GLU A 46 -6.94 4.55 9.92
C GLU A 46 -7.07 3.40 8.92
N ASP A 47 -5.97 3.01 8.30
CA ASP A 47 -5.95 2.05 7.22
C ASP A 47 -5.80 0.62 7.78
N THR A 48 -5.04 0.44 8.86
CA THR A 48 -4.93 -0.84 9.57
C THR A 48 -4.37 -0.65 10.98
N LEU A 49 -4.78 -1.51 11.91
CA LEU A 49 -4.18 -1.60 13.25
C LEU A 49 -3.10 -2.68 13.34
N LEU A 50 -2.91 -3.49 12.29
CA LEU A 50 -2.09 -4.69 12.32
C LEU A 50 -0.83 -4.52 11.49
N LEU A 51 0.30 -4.97 12.01
CA LEU A 51 1.56 -5.17 11.31
C LEU A 51 1.47 -6.35 10.32
N PRO A 52 2.44 -6.53 9.40
CA PRO A 52 2.41 -7.64 8.45
C PRO A 52 2.38 -9.03 9.10
N ASP A 53 2.93 -9.14 10.32
CA ASP A 53 2.93 -10.36 11.13
C ASP A 53 1.63 -10.59 11.91
N GLY A 54 0.67 -9.67 11.83
CA GLY A 54 -0.61 -9.73 12.52
C GLY A 54 -0.59 -9.19 13.95
N ARG A 55 0.53 -8.69 14.47
CA ARG A 55 0.55 -7.97 15.77
C ARG A 55 -0.08 -6.60 15.63
N LEU A 56 -0.64 -6.08 16.73
CA LEU A 56 -1.06 -4.67 16.78
C LEU A 56 0.15 -3.75 16.67
N ALA A 57 0.03 -2.74 15.80
CA ALA A 57 0.96 -1.64 15.76
C ALA A 57 0.78 -0.74 16.98
N ARG A 58 1.87 -0.31 17.59
CA ARG A 58 1.86 0.61 18.72
C ARG A 58 1.46 2.03 18.30
N ASP A 59 1.88 2.46 17.12
CA ASP A 59 1.70 3.81 16.59
C ASP A 59 1.87 3.84 15.06
N ASN A 60 1.64 5.01 14.45
CA ASN A 60 1.86 5.21 13.01
C ASN A 60 3.34 5.05 12.60
N LEU A 61 4.30 5.31 13.50
CA LEU A 61 5.71 5.20 13.17
C LEU A 61 6.10 3.74 12.93
N GLU A 62 5.59 2.81 13.74
CA GLU A 62 5.82 1.36 13.55
C GLU A 62 5.22 0.87 12.22
N LEU A 63 4.04 1.36 11.84
CA LEU A 63 3.43 1.08 10.54
C LEU A 63 4.29 1.61 9.38
N ILE A 64 4.80 2.84 9.47
CA ILE A 64 5.68 3.45 8.46
C ILE A 64 6.98 2.66 8.33
N GLN A 65 7.58 2.22 9.44
CA GLN A 65 8.80 1.39 9.43
C GLN A 65 8.57 0.03 8.76
N ALA A 66 7.43 -0.61 9.04
CA ALA A 66 7.04 -1.84 8.38
C ALA A 66 6.82 -1.63 6.87
N ALA A 67 6.12 -0.56 6.47
CA ALA A 67 5.92 -0.22 5.06
C ALA A 67 7.23 0.10 4.33
N ARG A 68 8.17 0.77 5.01
CA ARG A 68 9.53 0.99 4.48
C ARG A 68 10.27 -0.32 4.25
N SER A 69 10.11 -1.30 5.14
CA SER A 69 10.70 -2.63 4.96
C SER A 69 10.12 -3.38 3.76
N VAL A 70 8.87 -3.11 3.37
CA VAL A 70 8.27 -3.64 2.14
C VAL A 70 8.91 -3.00 0.90
N LEU A 71 9.08 -1.67 0.91
CA LEU A 71 9.78 -0.94 -0.16
C LEU A 71 11.20 -1.47 -0.37
N GLU A 72 11.97 -1.64 0.71
CA GLU A 72 13.37 -2.09 0.65
C GLU A 72 13.53 -3.54 0.16
N ARG A 73 12.49 -4.37 0.22
CA ARG A 73 12.51 -5.76 -0.30
C ARG A 73 12.20 -5.85 -1.78
N ALA A 74 11.62 -4.81 -2.37
CA ALA A 74 11.21 -4.79 -3.77
C ALA A 74 12.24 -4.12 -4.70
N VAL A 75 13.24 -3.46 -4.12
CA VAL A 75 14.38 -2.83 -4.81
C VAL A 75 15.60 -3.73 -4.72
#